data_AF-A0A6H1FQB5-F1
#
_entry.id   AF-A0A6H1FQB5-F1
#
_cell.length_a   1.000
_cell.length_b   1.000
_cell.length_c   1.000
_cell.angle_alpha   90.00
_cell.angle_beta   90.00
_cell.angle_gamma   90.00
#
_symmetry.space_group_name_H-M   'P 1'
#
loop_
_entity.id
_entity.type
_entity.pdbx_description
1 polymer ?
#
loop_
_entity_poly.entity_id
_entity_poly.type
_entity_poly.pdbx_seq_one_letter_code
_entity_poly.pdbx_strand_id
1 'polypeptide(L)'
;MGISWPQLLIIVVIVVLLFGTKKLGSLGSDLGASIKGFKKAMGDDDSKEKENGEKDADFAAKSLSEKPSDVKKDEAKSNDKEQV
;
A
#
# COMPACT_ATOMS: atom_id res chain seq x y z
N MET A 1 8.54 27.78 -31.42
CA MET A 1 9.31 26.56 -31.09
C MET A 1 8.62 25.88 -29.93
N GLY A 2 7.67 25.01 -30.22
CA GLY A 2 6.86 24.34 -29.20
C GLY A 2 7.58 23.15 -28.58
N ILE A 3 7.08 22.68 -27.44
CA ILE A 3 7.51 21.41 -26.85
C ILE A 3 7.09 20.30 -27.82
N SER A 4 8.06 19.66 -28.44
CA SER A 4 7.85 18.59 -29.40
C SER A 4 7.78 17.25 -28.64
N TRP A 5 6.95 16.32 -29.13
CA TRP A 5 6.83 14.97 -28.59
C TRP A 5 8.18 14.28 -28.26
N PRO A 6 9.25 14.38 -29.09
CA PRO A 6 10.55 13.80 -28.77
C PRO A 6 11.25 14.41 -27.55
N GLN A 7 11.05 15.70 -27.29
CA GLN A 7 11.67 16.40 -26.15
C GLN A 7 11.06 15.93 -24.83
N LEU A 8 9.75 15.67 -24.79
CA LEU A 8 9.08 15.09 -23.62
C LEU A 8 9.61 13.69 -23.29
N LEU A 9 9.84 12.86 -24.31
CA LEU A 9 10.33 11.49 -24.11
C LEU A 9 11.72 11.48 -23.46
N ILE A 10 12.63 12.37 -23.91
CA ILE A 10 13.96 12.53 -23.33
C ILE A 10 13.88 12.94 -21.85
N ILE A 11 12.98 13.86 -21.50
CA ILE A 11 12.80 14.29 -20.11
C ILE A 11 12.28 13.14 -19.24
N VAL A 12 11.30 12.37 -19.74
CA VAL A 12 10.76 11.20 -19.02
C VAL A 12 11.84 10.17 -18.74
N VAL A 13 12.73 9.89 -19.70
CA VAL A 13 13.85 8.96 -19.51
C VAL A 13 14.77 9.43 -18.38
N ILE A 14 15.10 10.72 -18.34
CA ILE A 14 15.95 11.28 -17.28
C ILE A 14 15.26 11.14 -15.91
N VAL A 15 13.98 11.47 -15.80
CA VAL A 15 13.21 11.34 -14.54
C VAL A 15 13.18 9.87 -14.09
N VAL A 16 12.97 8.92 -15.00
CA VAL A 16 12.98 7.49 -14.66
C VAL A 16 14.34 7.03 -14.15
N LEU A 17 15.44 7.53 -14.72
CA LEU A 17 16.79 7.20 -14.25
C LEU A 17 17.11 7.81 -12.87
N LEU A 18 16.63 9.03 -12.58
CA LEU A 18 16.85 9.69 -11.29
C LEU A 18 16.05 9.06 -10.15
N PHE A 19 14.77 8.79 -10.39
CA PHE A 19 13.85 8.28 -9.37
C PHE A 19 13.78 6.75 -9.33
N GLY A 20 14.21 6.09 -10.42
CA GLY A 20 14.11 4.64 -10.61
C GLY A 20 12.69 4.17 -10.95
N THR A 21 12.59 3.05 -11.67
CA THR A 21 11.30 2.46 -12.07
C THR A 21 10.47 1.95 -10.88
N LYS A 22 11.12 1.66 -9.74
CA LYS A 22 10.44 1.13 -8.55
C LYS A 22 9.57 2.18 -7.84
N LYS A 23 10.04 3.43 -7.74
CA LYS A 23 9.29 4.55 -7.15
C LYS A 23 8.23 5.09 -8.12
N LEU A 24 8.57 5.20 -9.40
CA LEU A 24 7.62 5.60 -10.44
C LEU A 24 6.52 4.56 -10.64
N GLY A 25 6.84 3.27 -10.52
CA GLY A 25 5.87 2.19 -10.62
C GLY A 25 4.87 2.21 -9.47
N SER A 26 5.32 2.35 -8.21
CA SER A 26 4.40 2.40 -7.06
C SER A 26 3.48 3.62 -7.10
N LEU A 27 4.02 4.80 -7.45
CA LEU A 27 3.23 6.03 -7.55
C LEU A 27 2.34 6.02 -8.80
N GLY A 28 2.86 5.50 -9.92
CA GLY A 28 2.13 5.39 -11.18
C GLY A 28 0.97 4.40 -11.13
N SER A 29 1.09 3.31 -10.36
CA SER A 29 -0.02 2.38 -10.13
C SER A 29 -1.17 3.03 -9.36
N ASP A 30 -0.87 3.84 -8.35
CA ASP A 30 -1.87 4.52 -7.51
C ASP A 30 -2.59 5.64 -8.29
N LEU A 31 -1.81 6.50 -8.97
CA LEU A 31 -2.37 7.53 -9.86
C LEU A 31 -3.08 6.89 -11.07
N GLY A 32 -2.55 5.77 -11.57
CA GLY A 32 -3.10 5.02 -12.70
C GLY A 32 -4.44 4.35 -12.38
N ALA A 33 -4.59 3.80 -11.17
CA ALA A 33 -5.88 3.26 -10.70
C ALA A 33 -6.93 4.37 -10.60
N SER A 34 -6.53 5.53 -10.06
CA SER A 34 -7.40 6.71 -9.92
C SER A 34 -7.86 7.26 -11.28
N ILE A 35 -6.95 7.39 -12.24
CA ILE A 35 -7.30 7.86 -13.60
C ILE A 35 -8.10 6.81 -14.38
N LYS A 36 -7.85 5.50 -14.16
CA LYS A 36 -8.61 4.41 -14.78
C LYS A 36 -10.06 4.42 -14.31
N GLY A 37 -10.31 4.64 -13.02
CA GLY A 37 -11.65 4.81 -12.48
C GLY A 37 -12.36 6.06 -13.05
N PHE A 38 -11.62 7.17 -13.18
CA PHE A 38 -12.14 8.38 -13.82
C PHE A 38 -12.53 8.15 -15.29
N LYS A 39 -11.68 7.47 -16.08
CA LYS A 39 -11.98 7.16 -17.49
C LYS A 39 -13.17 6.21 -17.63
N LYS A 40 -13.29 5.23 -16.73
CA LYS A 40 -14.44 4.31 -16.68
C LYS A 40 -15.75 5.05 -16.33
N ALA A 41 -15.71 5.97 -15.36
CA ALA A 41 -16.86 6.80 -15.01
C ALA A 41 -17.23 7.83 -16.09
N MET A 42 -16.27 8.23 -16.93
CA MET A 42 -16.49 9.15 -18.06
C MET A 42 -17.18 8.50 -19.27
N GLY A 43 -17.55 7.21 -19.18
CA GLY A 43 -18.39 6.53 -20.18
C GLY A 43 -17.63 5.72 -21.22
N ASP A 44 -16.35 5.41 -20.98
CA ASP A 44 -15.58 4.49 -21.83
C ASP A 44 -15.78 3.04 -21.32
N ASP A 45 -17.00 2.53 -21.51
CA ASP A 45 -17.37 1.14 -21.20
C ASP A 45 -17.41 0.35 -22.51
N ASP A 46 -16.27 -0.22 -22.90
CA ASP A 46 -16.23 -1.60 -23.39
C ASP A 46 -14.78 -2.10 -23.54
N SER A 47 -14.61 -3.40 -23.33
CA SER A 47 -13.42 -4.22 -23.63
C SER A 47 -12.27 -4.30 -22.60
N LYS A 48 -12.43 -5.36 -21.79
CA LYS A 48 -11.41 -6.28 -21.23
C LYS A 48 -10.73 -5.88 -19.92
N GLU A 49 -11.42 -6.21 -18.83
CA GLU A 49 -10.76 -6.61 -17.59
C GLU A 49 -10.20 -8.04 -17.77
N LYS A 50 -8.91 -8.14 -18.09
CA LYS A 50 -8.12 -9.31 -17.69
C LYS A 50 -7.49 -8.99 -16.34
N GLU A 51 -7.82 -9.83 -15.36
CA GLU A 51 -6.99 -10.08 -14.19
C GLU A 51 -5.52 -10.16 -14.59
N ASN A 52 -4.69 -9.33 -13.96
CA ASN A 52 -3.39 -9.74 -13.46
C ASN A 52 -2.82 -8.65 -12.54
N GLY A 53 -2.53 -9.02 -11.32
CA GLY A 53 -1.87 -8.14 -10.35
C GLY A 53 -2.42 -8.26 -8.95
N GLU A 54 -2.68 -9.50 -8.51
CA GLU A 54 -2.77 -9.89 -7.11
C GLU A 54 -1.70 -9.17 -6.28
N LYS A 55 -2.19 -8.24 -5.45
CA LYS A 55 -1.63 -7.74 -4.20
C LYS A 55 -2.62 -6.71 -3.71
N ASP A 56 -3.72 -7.24 -3.18
CA ASP A 56 -4.47 -6.56 -2.14
C ASP A 56 -3.46 -5.95 -1.17
N ALA A 57 -3.70 -4.69 -0.81
CA ALA A 57 -2.85 -3.93 0.07
C ALA A 57 -2.50 -4.77 1.32
N ASP A 58 -1.26 -5.27 1.38
CA ASP A 58 -0.72 -5.92 2.57
C ASP A 58 -0.51 -4.84 3.65
N PHE A 59 -1.61 -4.47 4.31
CA PHE A 59 -1.59 -3.81 5.61
C PHE A 59 -1.41 -4.90 6.70
N ALA A 60 -0.37 -5.73 6.59
CA ALA A 60 0.05 -6.58 7.69
C ALA A 60 0.93 -5.79 8.68
N ALA A 61 0.42 -4.66 9.16
CA ALA A 61 0.74 -4.19 10.50
C ALA A 61 -0.17 -4.93 11.50
N LYS A 62 0.00 -6.26 11.62
CA LYS A 62 -0.50 -7.02 12.76
C LYS A 62 0.63 -7.87 13.32
N SER A 63 1.55 -7.17 13.96
CA SER A 63 2.24 -7.67 15.14
C SER A 63 1.17 -8.15 16.14
N LEU A 64 0.75 -9.42 16.06
CA LEU A 64 0.07 -10.16 17.12
C LEU A 64 -0.07 -11.65 16.76
N SER A 65 0.94 -12.44 17.14
CA SER A 65 0.97 -13.90 17.40
C SER A 65 2.46 -14.27 17.45
N GLU A 66 3.08 -14.87 18.46
CA GLU A 66 2.66 -15.86 19.47
C GLU A 66 3.59 -15.76 20.70
N LYS A 67 3.06 -15.90 21.92
CA LYS A 67 3.21 -17.16 22.71
C LYS A 67 2.45 -17.11 24.05
N PRO A 68 1.54 -18.06 24.32
CA PRO A 68 1.01 -18.32 25.65
C PRO A 68 1.95 -19.27 26.39
N SER A 69 2.67 -18.77 27.37
CA SER A 69 3.32 -19.58 28.41
C SER A 69 3.97 -18.64 29.41
N ASP A 70 3.40 -18.56 30.61
CA ASP A 70 4.11 -18.52 31.90
C ASP A 70 3.18 -17.97 32.98
N VAL A 71 2.25 -18.83 33.41
CA VAL A 71 1.71 -18.75 34.76
C VAL A 71 2.71 -19.44 35.69
N LYS A 72 3.61 -18.68 36.31
CA LYS A 72 3.91 -18.86 37.75
C LYS A 72 4.83 -17.78 38.32
N LYS A 73 4.29 -17.21 39.40
CA LYS A 73 5.00 -16.86 40.65
C LYS A 73 5.61 -15.47 40.72
N ASP A 74 4.75 -14.50 41.05
CA ASP A 74 5.14 -13.45 41.99
C ASP A 74 4.10 -13.34 43.11
N GLU A 75 4.56 -13.76 44.28
CA GLU A 75 3.95 -13.54 45.58
C GLU A 75 4.27 -12.10 46.00
N ALA A 76 3.28 -11.21 46.03
CA ALA A 76 3.34 -10.00 46.84
C ALA A 76 1.94 -9.39 47.08
N LYS A 77 1.36 -9.76 48.22
CA LYS A 77 0.86 -8.81 49.24
C LYS A 77 -0.23 -7.80 48.82
N SER A 78 -1.48 -8.12 49.14
CA SER A 78 -2.35 -7.14 49.81
C SER A 78 -3.38 -7.84 50.71
N ASN A 79 -3.38 -7.41 51.96
CA ASN A 79 -4.34 -7.74 53.01
C ASN A 79 -5.63 -6.90 52.83
N ASP A 80 -6.63 -7.22 53.65
CA ASP A 80 -7.94 -6.56 53.85
C ASP A 80 -9.04 -7.12 52.91
N LYS A 81 -10.14 -7.71 53.36
CA LYS A 81 -10.79 -7.63 54.67
C LYS A 81 -11.63 -8.87 54.95
N GLU A 82 -11.52 -9.28 56.19
CA GLU A 82 -12.40 -10.16 56.92
C GLU A 82 -13.86 -9.68 56.87
N GLN A 83 -14.75 -10.67 56.96
CA GLN A 83 -15.97 -10.66 57.76
C GLN A 83 -17.27 -10.08 57.17
N VAL A 84 -18.28 -10.98 57.23
CA VAL A 84 -19.74 -10.82 57.45
C VAL A 84 -20.61 -10.10 56.42
#